data_AF-A0A6G7XKZ7-F1
#
_entry.id   AF-A0A6G7XKZ7-F1
#
_cell.length_a   1.000
_cell.length_b   1.000
_cell.length_c   1.000
_cell.angle_alpha   90.00
_cell.angle_beta   90.00
_cell.angle_gamma   90.00
#
_symmetry.space_group_name_H-M   'P 1'
#
loop_
_entity.id
_entity.type
_entity.pdbx_description
1 polymer ?
#
loop_
_entity_poly.entity_id
_entity_poly.type
_entity_poly.pdbx_seq_one_letter_code
_entity_poly.pdbx_strand_id
1 'polypeptide(L)'
;MAQAKGVLPSKEDDREVLYKNPRTCGYFIPIRMRPDVTLEQLQTWLSSLDQAVDALVARAEPTGGEEKGEKLASVAVGLAPTFFDRLASVGIPLERPAGFTPEAAPPSPRFGPAAELPADMLFYVASVMEFRVEQFLRYLMSSPVIEVLGLERGYQRVDESEPFGYRDGVRNVKSSKRTGVVYVHRDGEQPDEPTWADGGTYMVTMKIQQKTAAFASLVDDAARDAVIGRTKDGTRLDLPSGSDPHQESGDVPESLPPGSHVRKAGPRGHHDDNEIFRRGMPYVEFVNGMVQVGLHFCSFQSTPNQFDAVFNDWMLNQQFPARSDGSVAGPDALMSGQSPLGPLVEAKHGGIFFVPPHNPEGIAATLTPTKPHKPKTGRLAINKVVRDPNDPSRRFERAGFTFEVRDVSGEVIEGSQFATGSNGRGVCPAELPVGHTYTLVETSSPQANVSLVQQQFTLEKPNLLLRVENVFQAPPPPGAYGGI
;
A
#
# COMPACT_ATOMS: atom_id res chain seq x y z
N MET A 1 -3.22 7.48 -23.31
CA MET A 1 -2.05 7.38 -22.41
C MET A 1 -2.17 6.20 -21.47
N ALA A 2 -1.04 5.60 -21.09
CA ALA A 2 -1.01 4.29 -20.41
C ALA A 2 -0.46 4.31 -18.98
N GLN A 3 -0.16 5.48 -18.43
CA GLN A 3 0.55 5.69 -17.17
C GLN A 3 -0.11 5.04 -15.93
N ALA A 4 -1.42 4.78 -15.97
CA ALA A 4 -2.17 4.06 -14.93
C ALA A 4 -2.72 2.69 -15.41
N LYS A 5 -2.51 2.32 -16.69
CA LYS A 5 -3.01 1.06 -17.27
C LYS A 5 -2.25 -0.17 -16.76
N GLY A 6 -1.16 0.03 -16.03
CA GLY A 6 -0.43 -0.99 -15.29
C GLY A 6 -1.04 -1.37 -13.92
N VAL A 7 -1.97 -0.57 -13.39
CA VAL A 7 -2.57 -0.79 -12.07
C VAL A 7 -3.52 -1.98 -12.11
N LEU A 8 -4.65 -1.86 -12.82
CA LEU A 8 -5.60 -2.95 -13.07
C LEU A 8 -5.57 -3.37 -14.54
N PRO A 9 -5.77 -4.67 -14.85
CA PRO A 9 -5.97 -5.09 -16.23
C PRO A 9 -7.29 -4.50 -16.75
N SER A 10 -7.24 -3.83 -17.91
CA SER A 10 -8.38 -3.15 -18.52
C SER A 10 -9.48 -4.10 -18.99
N LYS A 11 -9.13 -5.36 -19.29
CA LYS A 11 -10.02 -6.43 -19.74
C LYS A 11 -9.48 -7.80 -19.29
N GLU A 12 -10.33 -8.82 -19.33
CA GLU A 12 -9.93 -10.21 -19.07
C GLU A 12 -8.86 -10.69 -20.05
N ASP A 13 -9.01 -10.42 -21.35
CA ASP A 13 -8.01 -10.82 -22.35
C ASP A 13 -6.63 -10.19 -22.10
N ASP A 14 -6.59 -8.91 -21.71
CA ASP A 14 -5.34 -8.23 -21.32
C ASP A 14 -4.70 -8.86 -20.07
N ARG A 15 -5.49 -9.49 -19.21
CA ARG A 15 -4.99 -10.23 -18.04
C ARG A 15 -4.31 -11.51 -18.48
N GLU A 16 -4.94 -12.26 -19.38
CA GLU A 16 -4.41 -13.55 -19.85
C GLU A 16 -3.14 -13.35 -20.70
N VAL A 17 -3.15 -12.38 -21.63
CA VAL A 17 -2.04 -12.14 -22.57
C VAL A 17 -0.79 -11.57 -21.91
N LEU A 18 -0.95 -10.80 -20.82
CA LEU A 18 0.16 -10.16 -20.13
C LEU A 18 0.37 -10.73 -18.73
N TYR A 19 -0.59 -10.56 -17.82
CA TYR A 19 -0.35 -10.82 -16.40
C TYR A 19 -0.42 -12.28 -15.97
N LYS A 20 -0.89 -13.18 -16.82
CA LYS A 20 -0.77 -14.63 -16.64
C LYS A 20 0.18 -15.28 -17.65
N ASN A 21 0.74 -14.49 -18.55
CA ASN A 21 1.65 -15.01 -19.56
C ASN A 21 2.99 -15.36 -18.91
N PRO A 22 3.46 -16.61 -18.98
CA PRO A 22 4.69 -17.05 -18.33
C PRO A 22 5.95 -16.37 -18.90
N ARG A 23 5.86 -15.74 -20.07
CA ARG A 23 6.95 -14.95 -20.66
C ARG A 23 7.03 -13.53 -20.11
N THR A 24 6.04 -13.09 -19.36
CA THR A 24 6.02 -11.75 -18.79
C THR A 24 7.10 -11.60 -17.75
N CYS A 25 7.85 -10.51 -17.85
CA CYS A 25 8.75 -10.03 -16.83
C CYS A 25 8.21 -8.74 -16.23
N GLY A 26 8.42 -8.57 -14.93
CA GLY A 26 8.19 -7.32 -14.23
C GLY A 26 9.49 -6.54 -14.14
N TYR A 27 9.43 -5.24 -14.37
CA TYR A 27 10.55 -4.34 -14.23
C TYR A 27 10.17 -3.23 -13.27
N PHE A 28 10.99 -3.05 -12.24
CA PHE A 28 10.89 -1.99 -11.26
C PHE A 28 12.05 -1.03 -11.55
N ILE A 29 11.71 0.12 -12.13
CA ILE A 29 12.70 1.07 -12.64
C ILE A 29 12.63 2.33 -11.79
N PRO A 30 13.33 2.38 -10.64
CA PRO A 30 13.42 3.58 -9.84
C PRO A 30 14.31 4.61 -10.52
N ILE A 31 13.90 5.87 -10.47
CA ILE A 31 14.72 6.99 -10.91
C ILE A 31 14.85 8.02 -9.80
N ARG A 32 16.02 8.63 -9.71
CA ARG A 32 16.26 9.84 -8.92
C ARG A 32 16.55 10.98 -9.87
N MET A 33 15.85 12.08 -9.69
CA MET A 33 16.02 13.30 -10.45
C MET A 33 17.22 14.09 -9.91
N ARG A 34 17.90 14.77 -10.82
CA ARG A 34 18.97 15.69 -10.46
C ARG A 34 18.45 16.81 -9.56
N PRO A 35 19.21 17.20 -8.52
CA PRO A 35 18.79 18.26 -7.61
C PRO A 35 18.82 19.66 -8.27
N ASP A 36 19.56 19.83 -9.36
CA ASP A 36 19.72 21.08 -10.12
C ASP A 36 18.85 21.15 -11.38
N VAL A 37 17.85 20.27 -11.51
CA VAL A 37 16.92 20.30 -12.65
C VAL A 37 16.20 21.64 -12.74
N THR A 38 16.14 22.22 -13.94
CA THR A 38 15.38 23.45 -14.19
C THR A 38 13.91 23.15 -14.51
N LEU A 39 13.04 24.13 -14.33
CA LEU A 39 11.63 24.04 -14.72
C LEU A 39 11.48 23.64 -16.21
N GLU A 40 12.27 24.26 -17.09
CA GLU A 40 12.27 24.00 -18.53
C GLU A 40 12.67 22.55 -18.83
N GLN A 41 13.78 22.08 -18.24
CA GLN A 41 14.23 20.69 -18.41
C GLN A 41 13.17 19.68 -17.95
N LEU A 42 12.55 19.95 -16.80
CA LEU A 42 11.51 19.09 -16.25
C LEU A 42 10.27 19.05 -17.15
N GLN A 43 9.78 20.20 -17.59
CA GLN A 43 8.61 20.29 -18.47
C GLN A 43 8.86 19.59 -19.80
N THR A 44 10.00 19.86 -20.44
CA THR A 44 10.40 19.17 -21.68
C THR A 44 10.49 17.67 -21.50
N TRP A 45 11.11 17.22 -20.39
CA TRP A 45 11.23 15.80 -20.11
C TRP A 45 9.88 15.13 -19.89
N LEU A 46 9.00 15.69 -19.04
CA LEU A 46 7.66 15.14 -18.79
C LEU A 46 6.83 15.04 -20.08
N SER A 47 6.88 16.04 -20.97
CA SER A 47 6.21 15.98 -22.26
C SER A 47 6.77 14.89 -23.19
N SER A 48 8.09 14.66 -23.18
CA SER A 48 8.72 13.59 -23.97
C SER A 48 8.52 12.19 -23.35
N LEU A 49 8.37 12.11 -22.03
CA LEU A 49 8.19 10.86 -21.29
C LEU A 49 6.91 10.16 -21.72
N ASP A 50 5.86 10.94 -21.97
CA ASP A 50 4.57 10.46 -22.47
C ASP A 50 4.72 9.67 -23.78
N GLN A 51 5.56 10.14 -24.72
CA GLN A 51 5.82 9.45 -25.99
C GLN A 51 6.60 8.15 -25.77
N ALA A 52 7.59 8.16 -24.87
CA ALA A 52 8.36 6.97 -24.53
C ALA A 52 7.50 5.89 -23.85
N VAL A 53 6.59 6.31 -22.96
CA VAL A 53 5.60 5.43 -22.33
C VAL A 53 4.64 4.85 -23.36
N ASP A 54 4.13 5.65 -24.28
CA ASP A 54 3.23 5.17 -25.34
C ASP A 54 3.93 4.18 -26.29
N ALA A 55 5.19 4.43 -26.63
CA ALA A 55 5.99 3.48 -27.42
C ALA A 55 6.20 2.15 -26.69
N LEU A 56 6.49 2.20 -25.38
CA LEU A 56 6.64 1.01 -24.54
C LEU A 56 5.37 0.14 -24.56
N VAL A 57 4.22 0.76 -24.34
CA VAL A 57 2.93 0.06 -24.16
C VAL A 57 2.11 -0.14 -25.44
N ALA A 58 2.61 0.28 -26.60
CA ALA A 58 1.93 0.11 -27.87
C ALA A 58 1.48 -1.35 -28.06
N ARG A 59 0.36 -1.59 -28.74
CA ARG A 59 0.00 -2.97 -29.09
C ARG A 59 0.93 -3.50 -30.19
N ALA A 60 0.97 -4.81 -30.35
CA ALA A 60 1.53 -5.39 -31.57
C ALA A 60 0.68 -5.00 -32.79
N GLU A 61 1.18 -5.22 -34.00
CA GLU A 61 0.33 -5.17 -35.17
C GLU A 61 -0.73 -6.28 -35.10
N PRO A 62 -1.99 -6.02 -35.47
CA PRO A 62 -3.00 -7.07 -35.54
C PRO A 62 -2.59 -8.17 -36.51
N THR A 63 -2.83 -9.43 -36.16
CA THR A 63 -2.58 -10.57 -37.05
C THR A 63 -3.87 -11.34 -37.29
N GLY A 64 -3.95 -12.08 -38.41
CA GLY A 64 -5.03 -13.07 -38.60
C GLY A 64 -6.47 -12.54 -38.61
N GLY A 65 -6.71 -11.28 -38.98
CA GLY A 65 -8.05 -10.69 -39.02
C GLY A 65 -8.54 -10.10 -37.70
N GLU A 66 -7.70 -10.02 -36.68
CA GLU A 66 -8.02 -9.33 -35.42
C GLU A 66 -8.18 -7.82 -35.60
N GLU A 67 -9.14 -7.20 -34.91
CA GLU A 67 -9.35 -5.75 -34.94
C GLU A 67 -8.26 -4.96 -34.21
N LYS A 68 -7.56 -5.59 -33.26
CA LYS A 68 -6.54 -4.96 -32.42
C LYS A 68 -5.43 -5.97 -32.15
N GLY A 69 -4.18 -5.55 -32.26
CA GLY A 69 -3.07 -6.44 -31.91
C GLY A 69 -2.90 -6.64 -30.41
N GLU A 70 -2.05 -7.60 -30.08
CA GLU A 70 -1.84 -8.06 -28.71
C GLU A 70 -1.20 -7.00 -27.81
N LYS A 71 -1.49 -7.08 -26.51
CA LYS A 71 -0.89 -6.19 -25.51
C LYS A 71 0.48 -6.72 -25.10
N LEU A 72 1.53 -5.95 -25.37
CA LEU A 72 2.92 -6.37 -25.15
C LEU A 72 3.53 -5.85 -23.85
N ALA A 73 3.01 -4.74 -23.33
CA ALA A 73 3.43 -4.18 -22.06
C ALA A 73 2.31 -3.39 -21.38
N SER A 74 2.51 -3.13 -20.10
CA SER A 74 1.78 -2.16 -19.30
C SER A 74 2.74 -1.44 -18.37
N VAL A 75 2.37 -0.24 -17.94
CA VAL A 75 3.17 0.54 -16.98
C VAL A 75 2.27 1.22 -15.96
N ALA A 76 2.70 1.23 -14.70
CA ALA A 76 2.23 2.14 -13.68
C ALA A 76 3.37 3.09 -13.32
N VAL A 77 3.11 4.41 -13.41
CA VAL A 77 4.10 5.44 -13.09
C VAL A 77 3.84 5.94 -11.68
N GLY A 78 4.68 5.54 -10.72
CA GLY A 78 4.59 5.97 -9.33
C GLY A 78 5.43 7.21 -9.06
N LEU A 79 4.85 8.16 -8.31
CA LEU A 79 5.49 9.40 -7.85
C LEU A 79 5.74 9.31 -6.34
N ALA A 80 7.00 9.42 -5.92
CA ALA A 80 7.36 9.41 -4.50
C ALA A 80 7.13 10.77 -3.85
N PRO A 81 7.10 10.88 -2.50
CA PRO A 81 7.03 12.16 -1.80
C PRO A 81 8.10 13.17 -2.28
N THR A 82 9.32 12.71 -2.52
CA THR A 82 10.45 13.55 -2.95
C THR A 82 10.26 14.13 -4.36
N PHE A 83 9.45 13.51 -5.22
CA PHE A 83 9.05 14.12 -6.50
C PHE A 83 8.31 15.44 -6.30
N PHE A 84 7.44 15.51 -5.29
CA PHE A 84 6.72 16.75 -4.98
C PHE A 84 7.64 17.81 -4.38
N ASP A 85 8.68 17.42 -3.64
CA ASP A 85 9.77 18.34 -3.25
C ASP A 85 10.48 18.90 -4.49
N ARG A 86 10.76 18.06 -5.50
CA ARG A 86 11.36 18.50 -6.77
C ARG A 86 10.45 19.47 -7.52
N LEU A 87 9.16 19.16 -7.67
CA LEU A 87 8.19 20.07 -8.29
C LEU A 87 8.16 21.43 -7.60
N ALA A 88 8.08 21.45 -6.26
CA ALA A 88 8.07 22.68 -5.49
C ALA A 88 9.37 23.50 -5.67
N SER A 89 10.53 22.83 -5.72
CA SER A 89 11.84 23.49 -5.89
C SER A 89 11.99 24.23 -7.24
N VAL A 90 11.26 23.80 -8.27
CA VAL A 90 11.23 24.46 -9.59
C VAL A 90 9.99 25.33 -9.82
N GLY A 91 9.20 25.58 -8.76
CA GLY A 91 8.06 26.50 -8.81
C GLY A 91 6.76 25.89 -9.34
N ILE A 92 6.57 24.57 -9.29
CA ILE A 92 5.29 23.90 -9.60
C ILE A 92 4.58 23.57 -8.27
N PRO A 93 3.57 24.35 -7.84
CA PRO A 93 2.88 24.16 -6.56
C PRO A 93 1.76 23.12 -6.68
N LEU A 94 2.13 21.85 -6.87
CA LEU A 94 1.18 20.74 -6.87
C LEU A 94 0.97 20.23 -5.44
N GLU A 95 -0.27 20.23 -4.97
CA GLU A 95 -0.63 19.68 -3.66
C GLU A 95 -0.30 18.18 -3.60
N ARG A 96 0.33 17.73 -2.50
CA ARG A 96 0.65 16.31 -2.31
C ARG A 96 -0.62 15.48 -2.09
N PRO A 97 -0.64 14.21 -2.53
CA PRO A 97 -1.62 13.25 -2.04
C PRO A 97 -1.59 13.22 -0.51
N ALA A 98 -2.77 13.14 0.10
CA ALA A 98 -2.97 13.24 1.55
C ALA A 98 -2.09 12.23 2.28
N GLY A 99 -2.00 11.00 1.76
CA GLY A 99 -1.16 9.91 2.26
C GLY A 99 0.35 10.20 2.39
N PHE A 100 0.84 11.32 1.84
CA PHE A 100 2.22 11.78 1.98
C PHE A 100 2.40 12.96 2.93
N THR A 101 1.33 13.39 3.60
CA THR A 101 1.41 14.43 4.64
C THR A 101 1.61 13.79 6.02
N PRO A 102 2.22 14.50 6.99
CA PRO A 102 2.39 13.98 8.35
C PRO A 102 1.09 13.55 9.05
N GLU A 103 -0.05 14.13 8.65
CA GLU A 103 -1.37 13.85 9.21
C GLU A 103 -1.92 12.49 8.75
N ALA A 104 -1.64 12.11 7.51
CA ALA A 104 -2.06 10.82 6.94
C ALA A 104 -0.97 9.74 7.03
N ALA A 105 0.29 10.16 7.15
CA ALA A 105 1.42 9.25 7.22
C ALA A 105 1.29 8.35 8.45
N PRO A 106 1.59 7.04 8.31
CA PRO A 106 1.60 6.15 9.45
C PRO A 106 2.52 6.58 10.60
N PRO A 107 2.31 6.04 11.81
CA PRO A 107 3.02 6.47 13.01
C PRO A 107 4.52 6.12 13.01
N SER A 108 5.02 5.33 12.06
CA SER A 108 6.45 5.01 11.92
C SER A 108 6.81 4.77 10.45
N PRO A 109 8.07 4.96 10.04
CA PRO A 109 8.49 4.58 8.71
C PRO A 109 8.26 3.07 8.53
N ARG A 110 7.53 2.71 7.46
CA ARG A 110 7.09 1.33 7.16
C ARG A 110 8.25 0.37 6.96
N PHE A 111 9.40 0.93 6.61
CA PHE A 111 10.65 0.26 6.32
C PHE A 111 11.68 0.96 7.21
N GLY A 112 12.57 0.23 7.91
CA GLY A 112 13.62 0.88 8.68
C GLY A 112 14.41 1.89 7.82
N PRO A 113 15.09 2.91 8.38
CA PRO A 113 15.71 3.99 7.61
C PRO A 113 16.69 3.56 6.51
N ALA A 114 17.32 2.38 6.66
CA ALA A 114 18.23 1.80 5.67
C ALA A 114 17.54 1.09 4.49
N ALA A 115 16.20 1.00 4.52
CA ALA A 115 15.38 0.24 3.58
C ALA A 115 14.41 1.13 2.78
N GLU A 116 14.58 2.45 2.76
CA GLU A 116 13.80 3.30 1.85
C GLU A 116 14.44 3.29 0.45
N LEU A 117 13.64 3.05 -0.58
CA LEU A 117 14.06 3.10 -1.98
C LEU A 117 14.26 4.57 -2.39
N PRO A 118 15.50 5.04 -2.66
CA PRO A 118 15.79 6.45 -2.88
C PRO A 118 15.41 6.88 -4.31
N ALA A 119 14.11 6.97 -4.58
CA ALA A 119 13.55 7.27 -5.89
C ALA A 119 12.56 8.44 -5.82
N ASP A 120 12.61 9.33 -6.80
CA ASP A 120 11.56 10.33 -7.04
C ASP A 120 10.41 9.72 -7.85
N MET A 121 10.70 8.82 -8.79
CA MET A 121 9.67 8.08 -9.51
C MET A 121 10.02 6.60 -9.64
N LEU A 122 9.00 5.77 -9.79
CA LEU A 122 9.13 4.34 -10.06
C LEU A 122 8.25 3.96 -11.26
N PHE A 123 8.84 3.38 -12.30
CA PHE A 123 8.08 2.72 -13.35
C PHE A 123 7.94 1.24 -13.00
N TYR A 124 6.71 0.80 -12.73
CA TYR A 124 6.38 -0.62 -12.64
C TYR A 124 5.88 -1.09 -14.01
N VAL A 125 6.72 -1.81 -14.74
CA VAL A 125 6.44 -2.28 -16.10
C VAL A 125 6.24 -3.79 -16.09
N ALA A 126 5.12 -4.27 -16.63
CA ALA A 126 4.99 -5.69 -16.98
C ALA A 126 5.10 -5.82 -18.50
N SER A 127 5.99 -6.67 -19.01
CA SER A 127 6.21 -6.82 -20.44
C SER A 127 6.61 -8.22 -20.86
N VAL A 128 6.12 -8.65 -22.03
CA VAL A 128 6.56 -9.86 -22.74
C VAL A 128 7.66 -9.58 -23.78
N MET A 129 8.10 -8.32 -23.91
CA MET A 129 9.04 -7.86 -24.94
C MET A 129 10.19 -7.05 -24.32
N GLU A 130 11.28 -7.72 -23.96
CA GLU A 130 12.43 -7.09 -23.29
C GLU A 130 13.06 -5.96 -24.13
N PHE A 131 13.05 -6.09 -25.47
CA PHE A 131 13.56 -5.04 -26.37
C PHE A 131 12.86 -3.69 -26.19
N ARG A 132 11.55 -3.68 -25.91
CA ARG A 132 10.83 -2.41 -25.68
C ARG A 132 11.20 -1.77 -24.35
N VAL A 133 11.44 -2.60 -23.33
CA VAL A 133 11.94 -2.13 -22.04
C VAL A 133 13.33 -1.56 -22.21
N GLU A 134 14.19 -2.19 -23.01
CA GLU A 134 15.52 -1.70 -23.34
C GLU A 134 15.48 -0.33 -24.04
N GLN A 135 14.60 -0.14 -25.03
CA GLN A 135 14.41 1.16 -25.69
C GLN A 135 13.94 2.24 -24.71
N PHE A 136 13.03 1.89 -23.80
CA PHE A 136 12.57 2.80 -22.75
C PHE A 136 13.70 3.16 -21.77
N LEU A 137 14.52 2.19 -21.37
CA LEU A 137 15.69 2.42 -20.53
C LEU A 137 16.72 3.33 -21.23
N ARG A 138 16.97 3.16 -22.54
CA ARG A 138 17.84 4.08 -23.30
C ARG A 138 17.34 5.51 -23.28
N TYR A 139 16.03 5.70 -23.47
CA TYR A 139 15.40 7.01 -23.36
C TYR A 139 15.65 7.61 -21.97
N LEU A 140 15.40 6.86 -20.88
CA LEU A 140 15.65 7.33 -19.52
C LEU A 140 17.14 7.67 -19.29
N MET A 141 18.06 6.80 -19.70
CA MET A 141 19.51 7.03 -19.56
C MET A 141 20.02 8.27 -20.31
N SER A 142 19.36 8.65 -21.41
CA SER A 142 19.72 9.87 -22.16
C SER A 142 19.15 11.16 -21.57
N SER A 143 18.27 11.07 -20.56
CA SER A 143 17.59 12.24 -20.02
C SER A 143 18.53 13.12 -19.19
N PRO A 144 18.55 14.44 -19.42
CA PRO A 144 19.32 15.36 -18.58
C PRO A 144 18.70 15.55 -17.19
N VAL A 145 17.48 15.07 -16.95
CA VAL A 145 16.75 15.21 -15.68
C VAL A 145 17.14 14.11 -14.68
N ILE A 146 17.63 12.97 -15.16
CA ILE A 146 17.86 11.78 -14.34
C ILE A 146 19.31 11.78 -13.82
N GLU A 147 19.45 11.60 -12.50
CA GLU A 147 20.74 11.43 -11.82
C GLU A 147 21.08 9.94 -11.67
N VAL A 148 20.12 9.17 -11.18
CA VAL A 148 20.28 7.74 -10.90
C VAL A 148 19.13 6.99 -11.57
N LEU A 149 19.49 5.89 -12.25
CA LEU A 149 18.57 4.93 -12.82
C LEU A 149 18.88 3.55 -12.23
N GLY A 150 17.88 2.93 -11.60
CA GLY A 150 17.93 1.54 -11.19
C GLY A 150 17.11 0.65 -12.12
N LEU A 151 17.37 -0.66 -12.03
CA LEU A 151 16.59 -1.67 -12.72
C LEU A 151 16.55 -2.92 -11.86
N GLU A 152 15.35 -3.33 -11.47
CA GLU A 152 15.12 -4.64 -10.87
C GLU A 152 14.13 -5.43 -11.71
N ARG A 153 14.38 -6.73 -11.85
CA ARG A 153 13.63 -7.62 -12.73
C ARG A 153 13.02 -8.76 -11.93
N GLY A 154 11.70 -8.89 -12.04
CA GLY A 154 10.95 -10.07 -11.61
C GLY A 154 10.48 -10.91 -12.80
N TYR A 155 10.12 -12.15 -12.53
CA TYR A 155 9.58 -13.09 -13.52
C TYR A 155 8.15 -13.51 -13.18
N GLN A 156 7.36 -13.85 -14.19
CA GLN A 156 6.02 -14.40 -13.98
C GLN A 156 6.09 -15.87 -13.53
N ARG A 157 5.20 -16.23 -12.61
CA ARG A 157 5.07 -17.60 -12.08
C ARG A 157 4.27 -18.43 -13.08
N VAL A 158 4.84 -19.54 -13.54
CA VAL A 158 4.15 -20.45 -14.47
C VAL A 158 3.10 -21.29 -13.74
N ASP A 159 3.41 -21.69 -12.51
CA ASP A 159 2.62 -22.59 -11.65
C ASP A 159 1.98 -21.86 -10.45
N GLU A 160 2.00 -20.52 -10.47
CA GLU A 160 1.49 -19.62 -9.41
C GLU A 160 2.27 -19.66 -8.08
N SER A 161 3.33 -20.47 -7.99
CA SER A 161 4.14 -20.63 -6.77
C SER A 161 5.17 -19.50 -6.59
N GLU A 162 5.46 -19.11 -5.34
CA GLU A 162 6.62 -18.26 -5.00
C GLU A 162 7.86 -19.12 -4.67
N PRO A 163 9.06 -18.54 -4.49
CA PRO A 163 10.30 -19.29 -4.23
C PRO A 163 10.34 -20.24 -3.03
N PHE A 164 9.46 -20.12 -2.02
CA PHE A 164 9.26 -21.12 -0.96
C PHE A 164 8.39 -22.32 -1.40
N GLY A 165 7.77 -22.26 -2.58
CA GLY A 165 6.99 -23.34 -3.18
C GLY A 165 5.50 -23.32 -2.85
N TYR A 166 4.96 -22.20 -2.35
CA TYR A 166 3.54 -22.01 -2.06
C TYR A 166 2.86 -21.14 -3.11
N ARG A 167 1.59 -21.40 -3.39
CA ARG A 167 0.78 -20.50 -4.23
C ARG A 167 0.65 -19.12 -3.58
N ASP A 168 0.83 -18.07 -4.36
CA ASP A 168 0.61 -16.68 -3.94
C ASP A 168 -0.53 -16.04 -4.75
N GLY A 169 -1.18 -15.04 -4.18
CA GLY A 169 -2.31 -14.35 -4.81
C GLY A 169 -3.64 -15.09 -4.69
N VAL A 170 -3.64 -16.25 -4.02
CA VAL A 170 -4.80 -17.13 -3.81
C VAL A 170 -6.03 -16.38 -3.24
N ARG A 171 -5.82 -15.54 -2.22
CA ARG A 171 -6.86 -14.68 -1.63
C ARG A 171 -6.59 -13.20 -1.92
N ASN A 172 -6.41 -12.85 -3.20
CA ASN A 172 -6.31 -11.46 -3.65
C ASN A 172 -7.70 -10.83 -3.86
N VAL A 173 -7.77 -9.52 -4.07
CA VAL A 173 -9.04 -8.79 -4.25
C VAL A 173 -9.81 -9.32 -5.46
N LYS A 174 -11.08 -9.69 -5.24
CA LYS A 174 -12.00 -10.17 -6.29
C LYS A 174 -12.18 -9.08 -7.35
N SER A 175 -12.23 -9.47 -8.62
CA SER A 175 -12.33 -8.55 -9.76
C SER A 175 -13.46 -7.51 -9.61
N SER A 176 -14.62 -7.93 -9.09
CA SER A 176 -15.79 -7.07 -8.86
C SER A 176 -15.59 -5.99 -7.79
N LYS A 177 -14.65 -6.18 -6.84
CA LYS A 177 -14.36 -5.23 -5.76
C LYS A 177 -13.14 -4.34 -6.03
N ARG A 178 -12.27 -4.73 -6.97
CA ARG A 178 -10.94 -4.10 -7.17
C ARG A 178 -10.99 -2.59 -7.30
N THR A 179 -11.93 -2.05 -8.07
CA THR A 179 -12.00 -0.60 -8.31
C THR A 179 -12.21 0.19 -7.03
N GLY A 180 -13.05 -0.28 -6.11
CA GLY A 180 -13.31 0.38 -4.82
C GLY A 180 -12.15 0.26 -3.83
N VAL A 181 -11.39 -0.83 -3.90
CA VAL A 181 -10.21 -1.05 -3.03
C VAL A 181 -8.96 -0.31 -3.53
N VAL A 182 -8.80 -0.21 -4.85
CA VAL A 182 -7.53 0.22 -5.45
C VAL A 182 -7.46 1.73 -5.67
N TYR A 183 -8.53 2.34 -6.16
CA TYR A 183 -8.48 3.74 -6.58
C TYR A 183 -9.07 4.66 -5.53
N VAL A 184 -8.45 5.82 -5.36
CA VAL A 184 -8.99 6.90 -4.52
C VAL A 184 -10.36 7.33 -5.03
N HIS A 185 -11.23 7.76 -4.11
CA HIS A 185 -12.53 8.38 -4.38
C HIS A 185 -13.60 7.48 -5.06
N ARG A 186 -13.31 6.20 -5.35
CA ARG A 186 -14.24 5.33 -6.09
C ARG A 186 -15.36 4.71 -5.26
N ASP A 187 -15.21 4.67 -3.94
CA ASP A 187 -16.20 4.17 -3.00
C ASP A 187 -17.09 5.28 -2.41
N GLY A 188 -16.79 6.55 -2.70
CA GLY A 188 -17.50 7.71 -2.14
C GLY A 188 -17.15 8.04 -0.68
N GLU A 189 -16.33 7.20 -0.05
CA GLU A 189 -15.86 7.35 1.33
C GLU A 189 -14.52 8.09 1.41
N GLN A 190 -13.86 8.30 0.27
CA GLN A 190 -12.51 8.84 0.24
C GLN A 190 -12.38 10.27 -0.28
N PRO A 191 -13.13 11.29 0.17
CA PRO A 191 -12.99 12.62 -0.43
C PRO A 191 -11.67 13.31 -0.05
N ASP A 192 -10.79 12.73 0.76
CA ASP A 192 -9.66 13.41 1.41
C ASP A 192 -8.45 13.71 0.52
N GLU A 193 -8.44 13.28 -0.75
CA GLU A 193 -7.34 13.59 -1.67
C GLU A 193 -7.54 14.92 -2.44
N PRO A 194 -6.44 15.53 -2.92
CA PRO A 194 -6.53 16.64 -3.86
C PRO A 194 -7.29 16.25 -5.13
N THR A 195 -8.01 17.18 -5.75
CA THR A 195 -8.84 16.89 -6.94
C THR A 195 -8.05 16.26 -8.09
N TRP A 196 -6.78 16.63 -8.29
CA TRP A 196 -5.95 16.06 -9.37
C TRP A 196 -5.63 14.57 -9.15
N ALA A 197 -5.71 14.10 -7.91
CA ALA A 197 -5.43 12.72 -7.53
C ALA A 197 -6.63 11.80 -7.76
N ASP A 198 -7.84 12.34 -8.00
CA ASP A 198 -9.07 11.56 -8.18
C ASP A 198 -8.93 10.44 -9.24
N GLY A 199 -9.19 9.19 -8.83
CA GLY A 199 -9.01 8.00 -9.66
C GLY A 199 -7.56 7.51 -9.80
N GLY A 200 -6.60 8.12 -9.10
CA GLY A 200 -5.26 7.57 -8.87
C GLY A 200 -5.24 6.48 -7.81
N THR A 201 -4.05 6.01 -7.42
CA THR A 201 -3.88 4.94 -6.42
C THR A 201 -2.54 5.07 -5.71
N TYR A 202 -2.44 4.56 -4.49
CA TYR A 202 -1.15 4.34 -3.85
C TYR A 202 -0.58 2.99 -4.26
N MET A 203 0.67 3.00 -4.68
CA MET A 203 1.48 1.82 -4.95
C MET A 203 2.51 1.65 -3.84
N VAL A 204 2.56 0.46 -3.23
CA VAL A 204 3.64 0.09 -2.30
C VAL A 204 4.51 -0.95 -3.00
N THR A 205 5.83 -0.77 -2.93
CA THR A 205 6.79 -1.80 -3.37
C THR A 205 7.74 -2.16 -2.25
N MET A 206 8.16 -3.42 -2.20
CA MET A 206 9.26 -3.89 -1.35
C MET A 206 10.05 -4.97 -2.08
N LYS A 207 11.38 -4.90 -2.04
CA LYS A 207 12.23 -6.03 -2.36
C LYS A 207 12.42 -6.87 -1.10
N ILE A 208 11.87 -8.07 -1.12
CA ILE A 208 11.90 -9.01 0.01
C ILE A 208 12.80 -10.18 -0.39
N GLN A 209 13.95 -10.33 0.27
CA GLN A 209 14.76 -11.53 0.14
C GLN A 209 14.11 -12.68 0.90
N GLN A 210 14.05 -13.85 0.26
CA GLN A 210 13.56 -15.09 0.86
C GLN A 210 14.73 -16.05 1.11
N LYS A 211 14.88 -16.50 2.36
CA LYS A 211 15.95 -17.44 2.75
C LYS A 211 15.51 -18.88 2.47
N THR A 212 15.43 -19.26 1.19
CA THR A 212 14.89 -20.55 0.75
C THR A 212 15.61 -21.75 1.37
N ALA A 213 16.93 -21.69 1.56
CA ALA A 213 17.69 -22.75 2.22
C ALA A 213 17.29 -22.93 3.70
N ALA A 214 17.07 -21.83 4.43
CA ALA A 214 16.60 -21.86 5.82
C ALA A 214 15.15 -22.34 5.89
N PHE A 215 14.30 -21.92 4.95
CA PHE A 215 12.92 -22.41 4.89
C PHE A 215 12.85 -23.91 4.58
N ALA A 216 13.70 -24.39 3.67
CA ALA A 216 13.79 -25.81 3.32
C ALA A 216 14.37 -26.67 4.45
N SER A 217 15.18 -26.09 5.36
CA SER A 217 15.74 -26.81 6.51
C SER A 217 14.78 -26.92 7.70
N LEU A 218 13.57 -26.34 7.62
CA LEU A 218 12.50 -26.64 8.56
C LEU A 218 12.19 -28.14 8.55
N VAL A 219 11.85 -28.67 9.74
CA VAL A 219 11.84 -30.11 10.04
C VAL A 219 11.03 -30.95 9.05
N ASP A 220 9.87 -30.45 8.63
CA ASP A 220 8.97 -31.13 7.69
C ASP A 220 8.04 -30.13 6.97
N ASP A 221 7.17 -30.66 6.10
CA ASP A 221 6.18 -29.85 5.39
C ASP A 221 5.14 -29.26 6.35
N ALA A 222 4.81 -29.92 7.46
CA ALA A 222 3.87 -29.38 8.45
C ALA A 222 4.41 -28.10 9.13
N ALA A 223 5.71 -28.06 9.42
CA ALA A 223 6.36 -26.86 9.96
C ALA A 223 6.38 -25.70 8.96
N ARG A 224 6.64 -25.99 7.67
CA ARG A 224 6.57 -24.99 6.59
C ARG A 224 5.15 -24.47 6.40
N ASP A 225 4.19 -25.38 6.36
CA ASP A 225 2.76 -25.09 6.27
C ASP A 225 2.32 -24.22 7.45
N ALA A 226 2.77 -24.51 8.67
CA ALA A 226 2.46 -23.72 9.85
C ALA A 226 3.01 -22.29 9.83
N VAL A 227 4.16 -22.06 9.19
CA VAL A 227 4.71 -20.72 8.95
C VAL A 227 3.82 -19.94 7.98
N ILE A 228 3.37 -20.56 6.90
CA ILE A 228 2.54 -19.90 5.88
C ILE A 228 1.08 -19.77 6.33
N GLY A 229 0.53 -20.77 7.01
CA GLY A 229 -0.90 -20.92 7.31
C GLY A 229 -1.70 -21.57 6.17
N ARG A 230 -1.02 -22.18 5.18
CA ARG A 230 -1.59 -22.93 4.07
C ARG A 230 -0.73 -24.15 3.74
N THR A 231 -1.34 -25.13 3.10
CA THR A 231 -0.64 -26.19 2.36
C THR A 231 -0.10 -25.64 1.04
N LYS A 232 0.84 -26.37 0.41
CA LYS A 232 1.46 -25.97 -0.88
C LYS A 232 0.46 -25.76 -2.02
N ASP A 233 -0.64 -26.53 -2.06
CA ASP A 233 -1.71 -26.38 -3.05
C ASP A 233 -2.58 -25.11 -2.85
N GLY A 234 -2.35 -24.38 -1.76
CA GLY A 234 -3.03 -23.14 -1.41
C GLY A 234 -4.21 -23.30 -0.47
N THR A 235 -4.51 -24.50 0.05
CA THR A 235 -5.60 -24.70 1.02
C THR A 235 -5.22 -24.14 2.40
N ARG A 236 -6.13 -23.42 3.08
CA ARG A 236 -5.91 -22.95 4.46
C ARG A 236 -5.92 -24.13 5.46
N LEU A 237 -5.03 -24.14 6.45
CA LEU A 237 -4.80 -25.31 7.30
C LEU A 237 -5.98 -25.78 8.16
N ASP A 238 -6.95 -24.91 8.43
CA ASP A 238 -8.18 -25.24 9.14
C ASP A 238 -9.28 -25.81 8.24
N LEU A 239 -9.07 -25.85 6.92
CA LEU A 239 -10.08 -26.22 5.94
C LEU A 239 -9.75 -27.57 5.27
N PRO A 240 -10.79 -28.28 4.77
CA PRO A 240 -10.58 -29.49 3.97
C PRO A 240 -9.73 -29.20 2.72
N SER A 241 -8.84 -30.12 2.36
CA SER A 241 -8.03 -30.04 1.13
C SER A 241 -8.90 -29.73 -0.10
N GLY A 242 -8.42 -28.81 -0.94
CA GLY A 242 -9.11 -28.40 -2.16
C GLY A 242 -10.24 -27.37 -1.95
N SER A 243 -10.43 -26.86 -0.73
CA SER A 243 -11.39 -25.77 -0.47
C SER A 243 -11.09 -24.54 -1.33
N ASP A 244 -12.14 -23.93 -1.90
CA ASP A 244 -12.01 -22.69 -2.68
C ASP A 244 -11.59 -21.53 -1.76
N PRO A 245 -10.40 -20.94 -1.98
CA PRO A 245 -9.90 -19.86 -1.14
C PRO A 245 -10.74 -18.57 -1.17
N HIS A 246 -11.63 -18.43 -2.16
CA HIS A 246 -12.57 -17.31 -2.26
C HIS A 246 -13.87 -17.49 -1.46
N GLN A 247 -14.08 -18.69 -0.92
CA GLN A 247 -15.21 -19.05 -0.04
C GLN A 247 -14.80 -19.18 1.43
N GLU A 248 -13.51 -19.04 1.75
CA GLU A 248 -13.02 -19.09 3.12
C GLU A 248 -13.66 -18.00 3.97
N SER A 249 -14.08 -18.39 5.18
CA SER A 249 -14.57 -17.43 6.17
C SER A 249 -13.54 -16.31 6.37
N GLY A 250 -14.06 -15.11 6.58
CA GLY A 250 -13.28 -13.97 7.03
C GLY A 250 -12.55 -14.32 8.32
N ASP A 251 -13.34 -14.75 9.31
CA ASP A 251 -12.87 -15.07 10.65
C ASP A 251 -11.90 -16.24 10.60
N VAL A 252 -10.71 -16.02 11.17
CA VAL A 252 -9.65 -17.03 11.24
C VAL A 252 -9.76 -17.73 12.59
N PRO A 253 -9.99 -19.06 12.62
CA PRO A 253 -10.16 -19.77 13.88
C PRO A 253 -8.87 -19.84 14.69
N GLU A 254 -9.00 -20.10 15.98
CA GLU A 254 -7.84 -20.25 16.88
C GLU A 254 -6.93 -21.43 16.50
N SER A 255 -7.45 -22.41 15.75
CA SER A 255 -6.71 -23.59 15.27
C SER A 255 -5.61 -23.26 14.25
N LEU A 256 -5.69 -22.13 13.53
CA LEU A 256 -4.58 -21.70 12.67
C LEU A 256 -3.42 -21.21 13.54
N PRO A 257 -2.15 -21.53 13.26
CA PRO A 257 -1.04 -21.05 14.08
C PRO A 257 -1.06 -19.51 14.20
N PRO A 258 -0.96 -18.95 15.43
CA PRO A 258 -1.19 -17.52 15.70
C PRO A 258 -0.25 -16.60 14.92
N GLY A 259 1.00 -17.00 14.75
CA GLY A 259 2.01 -16.28 13.97
C GLY A 259 2.03 -16.62 12.48
N SER A 260 1.17 -17.50 11.97
CA SER A 260 1.19 -17.87 10.56
C SER A 260 0.93 -16.67 9.64
N HIS A 261 1.64 -16.61 8.50
CA HIS A 261 1.56 -15.48 7.58
C HIS A 261 0.11 -15.17 7.17
N VAL A 262 -0.70 -16.17 6.84
CA VAL A 262 -2.10 -15.97 6.44
C VAL A 262 -2.96 -15.44 7.58
N ARG A 263 -2.76 -15.89 8.83
CA ARG A 263 -3.51 -15.38 10.00
C ARG A 263 -3.13 -13.93 10.33
N LYS A 264 -1.89 -13.54 10.04
CA LYS A 264 -1.34 -12.22 10.31
C LYS A 264 -1.63 -11.21 9.19
N ALA A 265 -1.50 -11.61 7.93
CA ALA A 265 -1.62 -10.71 6.77
C ALA A 265 -3.04 -10.63 6.19
N GLY A 266 -3.96 -11.51 6.60
CA GLY A 266 -5.31 -11.53 6.05
C GLY A 266 -6.39 -12.16 6.93
N PRO A 267 -6.49 -11.83 8.23
CA PRO A 267 -7.77 -11.96 8.90
C PRO A 267 -8.75 -11.09 8.12
N ARG A 268 -9.82 -11.72 7.63
CA ARG A 268 -10.86 -11.04 6.86
C ARG A 268 -12.16 -11.08 7.67
N GLY A 269 -13.23 -10.50 7.18
CA GLY A 269 -14.46 -10.31 7.96
C GLY A 269 -14.56 -8.87 8.42
N HIS A 270 -14.52 -8.61 9.73
CA HIS A 270 -14.62 -7.24 10.25
C HIS A 270 -13.46 -6.31 9.81
N HIS A 271 -12.42 -6.85 9.18
CA HIS A 271 -11.26 -6.13 8.68
C HIS A 271 -11.16 -6.08 7.14
N ASP A 272 -12.23 -6.39 6.42
CA ASP A 272 -12.26 -6.36 4.95
C ASP A 272 -12.06 -4.94 4.36
N ASP A 273 -12.12 -3.90 5.18
CA ASP A 273 -11.79 -2.51 4.82
C ASP A 273 -10.27 -2.27 4.61
N ASN A 274 -9.43 -3.22 5.00
CA ASN A 274 -7.97 -3.20 4.83
C ASN A 274 -7.46 -4.02 3.63
N GLU A 275 -8.33 -4.41 2.70
CA GLU A 275 -7.91 -5.12 1.51
C GLU A 275 -6.85 -4.33 0.70
N ILE A 276 -5.84 -5.05 0.19
CA ILE A 276 -4.84 -4.53 -0.75
C ILE A 276 -4.78 -5.41 -2.00
N PHE A 277 -4.60 -4.80 -3.17
CA PHE A 277 -4.46 -5.56 -4.41
C PHE A 277 -2.99 -5.88 -4.68
N ARG A 278 -2.60 -7.13 -4.46
CA ARG A 278 -1.20 -7.58 -4.58
C ARG A 278 -0.84 -7.97 -6.01
N ARG A 279 0.36 -7.59 -6.43
CA ARG A 279 0.93 -7.77 -7.79
C ARG A 279 2.44 -7.98 -7.78
N GLY A 280 2.97 -8.57 -6.72
CA GLY A 280 4.40 -8.85 -6.63
C GLY A 280 4.87 -9.88 -7.66
N MET A 281 6.15 -9.81 -8.04
CA MET A 281 6.80 -10.78 -8.91
C MET A 281 8.06 -11.32 -8.26
N PRO A 282 8.29 -12.64 -8.29
CA PRO A 282 9.52 -13.22 -7.76
C PRO A 282 10.74 -12.78 -8.54
N TYR A 283 11.92 -12.82 -7.91
CA TYR A 283 13.19 -12.54 -8.54
C TYR A 283 14.23 -13.61 -8.21
N VAL A 284 15.23 -13.69 -9.09
CA VAL A 284 16.48 -14.42 -8.86
C VAL A 284 17.61 -13.56 -9.40
N GLU A 285 18.62 -13.33 -8.58
CA GLU A 285 19.78 -12.51 -8.92
C GLU A 285 21.06 -13.11 -8.31
N PHE A 286 22.20 -12.69 -8.83
CA PHE A 286 23.51 -13.10 -8.31
C PHE A 286 24.22 -11.89 -7.74
N VAL A 287 24.40 -11.87 -6.42
CA VAL A 287 24.97 -10.73 -5.69
C VAL A 287 26.08 -11.27 -4.79
N ASN A 288 27.28 -10.71 -4.95
CA ASN A 288 28.46 -11.04 -4.13
C ASN A 288 28.78 -12.55 -4.09
N GLY A 289 28.68 -13.24 -5.23
CA GLY A 289 28.98 -14.67 -5.30
C GLY A 289 27.85 -15.60 -4.86
N MET A 290 26.69 -15.05 -4.45
CA MET A 290 25.56 -15.81 -3.93
C MET A 290 24.31 -15.59 -4.77
N VAL A 291 23.55 -16.67 -5.00
CA VAL A 291 22.21 -16.59 -5.55
C VAL A 291 21.28 -16.03 -4.48
N GLN A 292 20.64 -14.91 -4.78
CA GLN A 292 19.56 -14.35 -3.97
C GLN A 292 18.25 -14.54 -4.71
N VAL A 293 17.24 -14.97 -3.97
CA VAL A 293 15.88 -15.15 -4.48
C VAL A 293 14.91 -14.46 -3.55
N GLY A 294 13.77 -14.08 -4.07
CA GLY A 294 12.76 -13.42 -3.26
C GLY A 294 11.59 -12.92 -4.07
N LEU A 295 10.93 -11.90 -3.52
CA LEU A 295 9.74 -11.27 -4.07
C LEU A 295 9.95 -9.76 -4.18
N HIS A 296 9.81 -9.21 -5.38
CA HIS A 296 9.46 -7.80 -5.53
C HIS A 296 7.97 -7.67 -5.22
N PHE A 297 7.65 -7.45 -3.96
CA PHE A 297 6.29 -7.17 -3.54
C PHE A 297 5.83 -5.85 -4.20
N CYS A 298 4.61 -5.86 -4.69
CA CYS A 298 3.93 -4.69 -5.22
C CYS A 298 2.46 -4.79 -4.80
N SER A 299 1.89 -3.71 -4.28
CA SER A 299 0.46 -3.63 -4.04
C SER A 299 -0.11 -2.28 -4.45
N PHE A 300 -1.39 -2.28 -4.79
CA PHE A 300 -2.17 -1.10 -5.08
C PHE A 300 -3.35 -1.00 -4.11
N GLN A 301 -3.59 0.19 -3.60
CA GLN A 301 -4.61 0.46 -2.60
C GLN A 301 -4.98 1.94 -2.63
N SER A 302 -6.19 2.27 -2.17
CA SER A 302 -6.74 3.61 -2.27
C SER A 302 -6.23 4.53 -1.16
N THR A 303 -5.80 3.99 -0.02
CA THR A 303 -5.09 4.73 1.02
C THR A 303 -3.84 3.96 1.44
N PRO A 304 -2.72 4.64 1.70
CA PRO A 304 -1.54 3.93 2.13
C PRO A 304 -1.77 3.30 3.52
N ASN A 305 -2.78 3.73 4.30
CA ASN A 305 -3.11 3.15 5.61
C ASN A 305 -3.58 1.69 5.54
N GLN A 306 -4.13 1.23 4.42
CA GLN A 306 -4.51 -0.18 4.25
C GLN A 306 -3.28 -1.10 4.33
N PHE A 307 -2.22 -0.77 3.58
CA PHE A 307 -0.97 -1.51 3.67
C PHE A 307 -0.32 -1.39 5.05
N ASP A 308 -0.37 -0.20 5.64
CA ASP A 308 0.18 0.04 6.97
C ASP A 308 -0.48 -0.83 8.04
N ALA A 309 -1.81 -0.93 8.03
CA ALA A 309 -2.53 -1.79 8.96
C ALA A 309 -2.14 -3.27 8.79
N VAL A 310 -2.12 -3.76 7.55
CA VAL A 310 -1.70 -5.15 7.26
C VAL A 310 -0.26 -5.41 7.73
N PHE A 311 0.67 -4.52 7.40
CA PHE A 311 2.08 -4.75 7.65
C PHE A 311 2.48 -4.47 9.11
N ASN A 312 2.14 -3.29 9.63
CA ASN A 312 2.57 -2.85 10.95
C ASN A 312 1.60 -3.28 12.06
N ASP A 313 0.30 -3.02 11.90
CA ASP A 313 -0.68 -3.29 12.97
C ASP A 313 -1.00 -4.78 13.12
N TRP A 314 -0.81 -5.56 12.06
CA TRP A 314 -1.06 -6.99 12.07
C TRP A 314 0.23 -7.80 12.00
N MET A 315 0.94 -7.81 10.86
CA MET A 315 2.08 -8.71 10.66
C MET A 315 3.21 -8.50 11.68
N LEU A 316 3.62 -7.25 11.94
CA LEU A 316 4.70 -6.97 12.89
C LEU A 316 4.23 -6.87 14.36
N ASN A 317 2.93 -6.70 14.59
CA ASN A 317 2.39 -6.53 15.94
C ASN A 317 2.35 -7.85 16.72
N GLN A 318 3.06 -7.93 17.83
CA GLN A 318 3.10 -9.14 18.66
C GLN A 318 1.77 -9.45 19.37
N GLN A 319 0.93 -8.44 19.56
CA GLN A 319 -0.35 -8.53 20.28
C GLN A 319 -1.51 -8.88 19.36
N PHE A 320 -1.27 -8.95 18.04
CA PHE A 320 -2.29 -9.26 17.05
C PHE A 320 -2.08 -10.66 16.45
N PRO A 321 -3.14 -11.46 16.25
CA PRO A 321 -4.47 -11.25 16.79
C PRO A 321 -4.46 -11.41 18.31
N ALA A 322 -5.40 -10.75 18.99
CA ALA A 322 -5.62 -10.99 20.41
C ALA A 322 -5.98 -12.47 20.65
N ARG A 323 -5.48 -13.05 21.74
CA ARG A 323 -5.74 -14.44 22.12
C ARG A 323 -6.64 -14.50 23.34
N SER A 324 -7.59 -15.45 23.34
CA SER A 324 -8.55 -15.64 24.44
C SER A 324 -7.88 -16.00 25.77
N ASP A 325 -6.73 -16.66 25.71
CA ASP A 325 -5.90 -17.05 26.86
C ASP A 325 -4.98 -15.92 27.39
N GLY A 326 -5.01 -14.73 26.77
CA GLY A 326 -4.19 -13.58 27.15
C GLY A 326 -2.71 -13.68 26.74
N SER A 327 -2.28 -14.76 26.07
CA SER A 327 -0.93 -14.87 25.52
C SER A 327 -0.73 -14.02 24.27
N VAL A 328 0.52 -13.72 23.94
CA VAL A 328 0.88 -12.95 22.74
C VAL A 328 1.01 -13.86 21.52
N ALA A 329 0.46 -13.44 20.38
CA ALA A 329 0.56 -14.19 19.14
C ALA A 329 1.98 -14.17 18.53
N GLY A 330 2.75 -13.13 18.85
CA GLY A 330 4.06 -12.87 18.23
C GLY A 330 3.93 -12.20 16.85
N PRO A 331 5.06 -11.77 16.26
CA PRO A 331 5.05 -11.25 14.89
C PRO A 331 4.82 -12.39 13.89
N ASP A 332 4.63 -12.04 12.63
CA ASP A 332 4.56 -12.97 11.51
C ASP A 332 5.77 -13.92 11.52
N ALA A 333 5.50 -15.23 11.41
CA ALA A 333 6.50 -16.28 11.45
C ALA A 333 7.57 -16.16 10.35
N LEU A 334 7.24 -15.54 9.21
CA LEU A 334 8.22 -15.25 8.17
C LEU A 334 9.23 -14.18 8.60
N MET A 335 8.80 -13.22 9.41
CA MET A 335 9.59 -12.06 9.85
C MET A 335 10.15 -12.24 11.27
N SER A 336 9.70 -13.25 12.00
CA SER A 336 10.10 -13.50 13.37
C SER A 336 11.58 -13.90 13.46
N GLY A 337 12.35 -13.15 14.25
CA GLY A 337 13.71 -13.52 14.63
C GLY A 337 13.78 -14.59 15.72
N GLN A 338 12.65 -15.06 16.24
CA GLN A 338 12.61 -16.02 17.35
C GLN A 338 12.86 -17.48 16.91
N SER A 339 12.82 -17.76 15.61
CA SER A 339 13.26 -19.05 15.07
C SER A 339 14.77 -19.23 15.26
N PRO A 340 15.28 -20.45 15.57
CA PRO A 340 16.71 -20.74 15.56
C PRO A 340 17.41 -20.40 14.24
N LEU A 341 16.65 -20.30 13.14
CA LEU A 341 17.14 -19.93 11.81
C LEU A 341 17.09 -18.42 11.54
N GLY A 342 16.62 -17.63 12.52
CA GLY A 342 16.33 -16.21 12.36
C GLY A 342 15.11 -15.96 11.44
N PRO A 343 14.93 -14.72 10.96
CA PRO A 343 13.81 -14.40 10.07
C PRO A 343 14.01 -15.07 8.71
N LEU A 344 12.93 -15.62 8.16
CA LEU A 344 12.91 -16.33 6.88
C LEU A 344 12.84 -15.38 5.68
N VAL A 345 12.37 -14.15 5.92
CA VAL A 345 12.40 -13.07 4.94
C VAL A 345 13.13 -11.84 5.48
N GLU A 346 13.66 -11.03 4.56
CA GLU A 346 14.30 -9.76 4.89
C GLU A 346 13.91 -8.70 3.86
N ALA A 347 13.31 -7.60 4.30
CA ALA A 347 13.05 -6.45 3.44
C ALA A 347 14.38 -5.71 3.18
N LYS A 348 14.79 -5.63 1.91
CA LYS A 348 16.02 -4.95 1.50
C LYS A 348 15.80 -3.46 1.30
N HIS A 349 14.74 -3.12 0.58
CA HIS A 349 14.25 -1.77 0.47
C HIS A 349 12.78 -1.76 0.02
N GLY A 350 12.12 -0.62 0.15
CA GLY A 350 10.74 -0.41 -0.28
C GLY A 350 10.38 1.06 -0.34
N GLY A 351 9.22 1.36 -0.89
CA GLY A 351 8.74 2.73 -1.04
C GLY A 351 7.24 2.78 -1.27
N ILE A 352 6.67 3.95 -1.01
CA ILE A 352 5.27 4.27 -1.33
C ILE A 352 5.30 5.32 -2.42
N PHE A 353 4.48 5.09 -3.43
CA PHE A 353 4.37 5.94 -4.60
C PHE A 353 2.89 6.23 -4.85
N PHE A 354 2.59 7.39 -5.41
CA PHE A 354 1.26 7.70 -5.90
C PHE A 354 1.25 7.54 -7.42
N VAL A 355 0.36 6.69 -7.93
CA VAL A 355 0.15 6.54 -9.36
C VAL A 355 -1.00 7.48 -9.75
N PRO A 356 -0.72 8.53 -10.53
CA PRO A 356 -1.74 9.50 -10.91
C PRO A 356 -2.83 8.86 -11.77
N PRO A 357 -4.04 9.45 -11.80
CA PRO A 357 -5.10 8.97 -12.69
C PRO A 357 -4.67 9.03 -14.16
N HIS A 358 -5.38 8.26 -14.99
CA HIS A 358 -5.18 8.35 -16.43
C HIS A 358 -5.68 9.70 -16.96
N ASN A 359 -4.78 10.48 -17.55
CA ASN A 359 -5.10 11.67 -18.35
C ASN A 359 -4.73 11.42 -19.82
N PRO A 360 -5.63 11.67 -20.78
CA PRO A 360 -5.36 11.51 -22.22
C PRO A 360 -4.29 12.45 -22.77
N GLU A 361 -4.00 13.56 -22.11
CA GLU A 361 -2.96 14.53 -22.49
C GLU A 361 -1.59 14.21 -21.85
N GLY A 362 -1.52 13.18 -21.02
CA GLY A 362 -0.25 12.68 -20.46
C GLY A 362 0.00 13.06 -19.00
N ILE A 363 1.17 12.68 -18.49
CA ILE A 363 1.54 12.90 -17.10
C ILE A 363 1.73 14.38 -16.79
N ALA A 364 2.30 15.15 -17.74
CA ALA A 364 2.49 16.59 -17.58
C ALA A 364 1.15 17.32 -17.33
N ALA A 365 0.11 16.96 -18.09
CA ALA A 365 -1.22 17.52 -17.93
C ALA A 365 -1.86 17.14 -16.58
N THR A 366 -1.58 15.91 -16.09
CA THR A 366 -2.08 15.46 -14.78
C THR A 366 -1.46 16.23 -13.61
N LEU A 367 -0.18 16.61 -13.76
CA LEU A 367 0.59 17.34 -12.75
C LEU A 367 0.43 18.87 -12.86
N THR A 368 -0.36 19.33 -13.84
CA THR A 368 -0.64 20.76 -13.99
C THR A 368 -1.72 21.15 -12.99
N PRO A 369 -1.45 22.09 -12.05
CA PRO A 369 -2.45 22.52 -11.08
C PRO A 369 -3.70 23.05 -11.80
N THR A 370 -4.86 22.47 -11.51
CA THR A 370 -6.13 23.01 -11.98
C THR A 370 -6.50 24.23 -11.14
N LYS A 371 -7.25 25.19 -11.72
CA LYS A 371 -7.78 26.32 -10.94
C LYS A 371 -8.65 25.74 -9.82
N PRO A 372 -8.39 26.07 -8.54
CA PRO A 372 -9.16 25.50 -7.45
C PRO A 372 -10.61 25.95 -7.59
N HIS A 373 -11.51 24.97 -7.72
CA HIS A 373 -12.90 25.22 -7.41
C HIS A 373 -12.98 25.58 -5.92
N LYS A 374 -13.71 26.64 -5.57
CA LYS A 374 -13.95 27.03 -4.18
C LYS A 374 -15.34 26.54 -3.77
N PRO A 375 -15.52 25.25 -3.43
CA PRO A 375 -16.80 24.80 -2.94
C PRO A 375 -17.11 25.48 -1.61
N LYS A 376 -18.41 25.64 -1.34
CA LYS A 376 -18.92 26.28 -0.13
C LYS A 376 -18.90 25.32 1.07
N THR A 377 -18.93 24.03 0.80
CA THR A 377 -18.89 22.95 1.78
C THR A 377 -17.71 22.03 1.49
N GLY A 378 -17.33 21.27 2.51
CA GLY A 378 -16.28 20.27 2.46
C GLY A 378 -16.54 19.14 3.44
N ARG A 379 -15.63 18.16 3.47
CA ARG A 379 -15.72 16.97 4.31
C ARG A 379 -14.47 16.86 5.19
N LEU A 380 -14.71 16.34 6.39
CA LEU A 380 -13.66 15.98 7.33
C LEU A 380 -13.43 14.46 7.26
N ALA A 381 -12.17 14.08 7.09
CA ALA A 381 -11.67 12.75 7.38
C ALA A 381 -10.68 12.82 8.55
N ILE A 382 -10.50 11.70 9.22
CA ILE A 382 -9.51 11.55 10.28
C ILE A 382 -8.66 10.32 10.05
N ASN A 383 -7.44 10.36 10.58
CA ASN A 383 -6.55 9.23 10.73
C ASN A 383 -6.25 9.05 12.21
N LYS A 384 -6.76 7.96 12.78
CA LYS A 384 -6.60 7.62 14.19
C LYS A 384 -5.29 6.91 14.44
N VAL A 385 -4.61 7.31 15.51
CA VAL A 385 -3.39 6.69 16.01
C VAL A 385 -3.49 6.53 17.53
N VAL A 386 -2.96 5.42 18.04
CA VAL A 386 -2.73 5.24 19.47
C VAL A 386 -1.24 4.98 19.66
N ARG A 387 -0.62 5.73 20.58
CA ARG A 387 0.80 5.62 20.87
C ARG A 387 1.02 5.19 22.31
N ASP A 388 1.88 4.21 22.51
CA ASP A 388 2.45 3.93 23.83
C ASP A 388 3.75 4.75 23.99
N PRO A 389 3.81 5.69 24.95
CA PRO A 389 5.01 6.51 25.14
C PRO A 389 6.19 5.70 25.67
N ASN A 390 5.95 4.52 26.27
CA ASN A 390 6.99 3.65 26.83
C ASN A 390 7.47 2.60 25.84
N ASP A 391 6.65 2.26 24.84
CA ASP A 391 7.00 1.33 23.77
C ASP A 391 6.53 1.84 22.40
N PRO A 392 7.36 2.60 21.67
CA PRO A 392 7.02 3.11 20.34
C PRO A 392 6.76 2.02 19.28
N SER A 393 7.16 0.76 19.54
CA SER A 393 6.92 -0.36 18.63
C SER A 393 5.54 -0.99 18.82
N ARG A 394 4.87 -0.68 19.93
CA ARG A 394 3.55 -1.21 20.24
C ARG A 394 2.50 -0.64 19.29
N ARG A 395 1.67 -1.54 18.76
CA ARG A 395 0.55 -1.21 17.87
C ARG A 395 -0.77 -1.60 18.53
N PHE A 396 -1.81 -0.83 18.22
CA PHE A 396 -3.15 -1.00 18.78
C PHE A 396 -4.16 -1.14 17.65
N GLU A 397 -5.24 -1.86 17.91
CA GLU A 397 -6.39 -1.86 17.01
C GLU A 397 -6.96 -0.43 16.88
N ARG A 398 -7.27 -0.04 15.65
CA ARG A 398 -7.68 1.33 15.30
C ARG A 398 -9.13 1.43 14.85
N ALA A 399 -9.81 0.30 14.65
CA ALA A 399 -11.25 0.26 14.41
C ALA A 399 -12.05 0.65 15.67
N GLY A 400 -13.22 1.27 15.45
CA GLY A 400 -14.27 1.41 16.47
C GLY A 400 -14.18 2.63 17.37
N PHE A 401 -13.26 3.56 17.14
CA PHE A 401 -13.28 4.86 17.81
C PHE A 401 -14.39 5.72 17.24
N THR A 402 -15.22 6.34 18.07
CA THR A 402 -16.37 7.13 17.62
C THR A 402 -16.16 8.61 17.83
N PHE A 403 -16.70 9.41 16.92
CA PHE A 403 -16.50 10.85 16.86
C PHE A 403 -17.79 11.59 16.54
N GLU A 404 -17.84 12.87 16.89
CA GLU A 404 -18.80 13.85 16.42
C GLU A 404 -18.13 15.21 16.17
N VAL A 405 -18.75 16.06 15.36
CA VAL A 405 -18.27 17.42 15.12
C VAL A 405 -19.21 18.41 15.81
N ARG A 406 -18.63 19.39 16.51
CA ARG A 406 -19.35 20.49 17.16
C ARG A 406 -18.99 21.82 16.53
N ASP A 407 -19.95 22.72 16.46
CA ASP A 407 -19.73 24.09 16.02
C ASP A 407 -19.04 24.96 17.09
N VAL A 408 -18.87 26.25 16.81
CA VAL A 408 -18.27 27.22 17.75
C VAL A 408 -19.11 27.47 19.00
N SER A 409 -20.40 27.16 18.98
CA SER A 409 -21.30 27.26 20.14
C SER A 409 -21.25 26.01 21.03
N GLY A 410 -20.62 24.93 20.54
CA GLY A 410 -20.54 23.64 21.21
C GLY A 410 -21.69 22.69 20.88
N GLU A 411 -22.57 23.08 19.95
CA GLU A 411 -23.68 22.25 19.47
C GLU A 411 -23.17 21.21 18.47
N VAL A 412 -23.72 19.99 18.54
CA VAL A 412 -23.36 18.89 17.64
C VAL A 412 -23.94 19.16 16.26
N ILE A 413 -23.10 19.10 15.23
CA ILE A 413 -23.53 19.18 13.83
C ILE A 413 -24.34 17.93 13.50
N GLU A 414 -25.56 18.11 12.99
CA GLU A 414 -26.43 17.00 12.59
C GLU A 414 -25.74 16.09 11.55
N GLY A 415 -25.82 14.78 11.76
CA GLY A 415 -25.22 13.79 10.86
C GLY A 415 -23.68 13.73 10.90
N SER A 416 -23.03 14.39 11.87
CA SER A 416 -21.57 14.40 11.99
C SER A 416 -20.98 13.23 12.79
N GLN A 417 -21.80 12.26 13.20
CA GLN A 417 -21.34 11.10 13.97
C GLN A 417 -20.76 10.02 13.05
N PHE A 418 -19.59 9.49 13.41
CA PHE A 418 -18.92 8.43 12.64
C PHE A 418 -17.97 7.61 13.51
N ALA A 419 -17.47 6.50 12.95
CA ALA A 419 -16.47 5.65 13.58
C ALA A 419 -15.27 5.42 12.66
N THR A 420 -14.15 4.99 13.24
CA THR A 420 -12.97 4.56 12.48
C THR A 420 -13.06 3.11 12.05
N GLY A 421 -12.54 2.82 10.85
CA GLY A 421 -12.28 1.46 10.36
C GLY A 421 -10.96 0.88 10.87
N SER A 422 -10.63 -0.33 10.42
CA SER A 422 -9.46 -1.12 10.81
C SER A 422 -8.12 -0.49 10.43
N ASN A 423 -8.09 0.45 9.47
CA ASN A 423 -6.92 1.27 9.15
C ASN A 423 -6.88 2.60 9.93
N GLY A 424 -7.76 2.77 10.93
CA GLY A 424 -7.88 3.98 11.72
C GLY A 424 -8.51 5.17 10.98
N ARG A 425 -8.94 5.01 9.73
CA ARG A 425 -9.58 6.07 8.97
C ARG A 425 -11.05 6.20 9.37
N GLY A 426 -11.52 7.43 9.54
CA GLY A 426 -12.94 7.73 9.77
C GLY A 426 -13.35 8.95 8.94
N VAL A 427 -14.59 8.98 8.46
CA VAL A 427 -15.08 10.02 7.55
C VAL A 427 -16.36 10.59 8.11
N CYS A 428 -16.38 11.90 8.32
CA CYS A 428 -17.57 12.63 8.73
C CYS A 428 -18.61 12.58 7.61
N PRO A 429 -19.84 12.08 7.85
CA PRO A 429 -20.88 12.01 6.83
C PRO A 429 -21.45 13.39 6.51
N ALA A 430 -21.44 14.30 7.49
CA ALA A 430 -21.90 15.67 7.30
C ALA A 430 -20.95 16.48 6.41
N GLU A 431 -21.54 17.28 5.52
CA GLU A 431 -20.83 18.34 4.82
C GLU A 431 -20.75 19.58 5.72
N LEU A 432 -19.54 20.11 5.85
CA LEU A 432 -19.23 21.24 6.73
C LEU A 432 -18.94 22.48 5.87
N PRO A 433 -19.51 23.65 6.19
CA PRO A 433 -19.12 24.90 5.56
C PRO A 433 -17.60 25.18 5.63
N VAL A 434 -17.00 25.50 4.49
CA VAL A 434 -15.58 25.90 4.37
C VAL A 434 -15.39 27.30 4.99
N GLY A 435 -14.23 27.54 5.58
CA GLY A 435 -13.86 28.79 6.25
C GLY A 435 -14.37 28.93 7.69
N HIS A 436 -14.95 27.87 8.25
CA HIS A 436 -15.46 27.84 9.62
C HIS A 436 -14.59 26.97 10.52
N THR A 437 -14.59 27.29 11.81
CA THR A 437 -13.92 26.52 12.86
C THR A 437 -14.91 25.61 13.57
N TYR A 438 -14.47 24.40 13.88
CA TYR A 438 -15.24 23.35 14.54
C TYR A 438 -14.39 22.69 15.63
N THR A 439 -15.04 21.90 16.48
CA THR A 439 -14.37 20.99 17.42
C THR A 439 -14.72 19.55 17.05
N LEU A 440 -13.72 18.74 16.74
CA LEU A 440 -13.85 17.29 16.67
C LEU A 440 -13.81 16.74 18.10
N VAL A 441 -14.81 15.94 18.47
CA VAL A 441 -14.92 15.31 19.78
C VAL A 441 -14.92 13.79 19.61
N GLU A 442 -13.94 13.14 20.22
CA GLU A 442 -13.96 11.69 20.39
C GLU A 442 -14.97 11.31 21.50
N THR A 443 -15.97 10.51 21.15
CA THR A 443 -17.10 10.19 22.03
C THR A 443 -16.94 8.83 22.72
N SER A 444 -16.20 7.91 22.11
CA SER A 444 -15.85 6.63 22.73
C SER A 444 -14.57 6.05 22.14
N SER A 445 -13.94 5.17 22.93
CA SER A 445 -12.78 4.38 22.50
C SER A 445 -13.00 2.90 22.81
N PRO A 446 -12.65 2.00 21.88
CA PRO A 446 -12.60 0.56 22.14
C PRO A 446 -11.31 0.15 22.86
N GLN A 447 -10.32 1.04 22.96
CA GLN A 447 -9.06 0.78 23.65
C GLN A 447 -9.20 1.16 25.12
N ALA A 448 -8.86 0.22 26.01
CA ALA A 448 -8.74 0.54 27.42
C ALA A 448 -7.52 1.44 27.67
N ASN A 449 -7.59 2.26 28.72
CA ASN A 449 -6.51 3.12 29.18
C ASN A 449 -6.01 4.16 28.15
N VAL A 450 -6.93 4.69 27.34
CA VAL A 450 -6.69 5.92 26.56
C VAL A 450 -7.63 7.02 27.02
N SER A 451 -7.18 8.26 26.96
CA SER A 451 -8.04 9.43 27.19
C SER A 451 -8.70 9.86 25.88
N LEU A 452 -9.99 10.16 25.90
CA LEU A 452 -10.70 10.71 24.73
C LEU A 452 -10.16 12.10 24.40
N VAL A 453 -10.02 12.39 23.10
CA VAL A 453 -9.44 13.64 22.61
C VAL A 453 -10.53 14.60 22.11
N GLN A 454 -10.29 15.90 22.30
CA GLN A 454 -11.00 16.96 21.60
C GLN A 454 -9.99 17.83 20.87
N GLN A 455 -10.29 18.17 19.61
CA GLN A 455 -9.39 18.93 18.75
C GLN A 455 -10.17 19.97 17.98
N GLN A 456 -9.78 21.24 18.10
CA GLN A 456 -10.29 22.29 17.24
C GLN A 456 -9.63 22.23 15.86
N PHE A 457 -10.41 22.52 14.82
CA PHE A 457 -9.90 22.62 13.45
C PHE A 457 -10.68 23.66 12.65
N THR A 458 -10.03 24.25 11.66
CA THR A 458 -10.69 25.10 10.66
C THR A 458 -10.75 24.35 9.34
N LEU A 459 -11.94 24.27 8.74
CA LEU A 459 -12.09 23.66 7.42
C LEU A 459 -11.71 24.67 6.33
N GLU A 460 -10.42 24.82 6.06
CA GLU A 460 -9.90 25.84 5.13
C GLU A 460 -10.06 25.46 3.65
N LYS A 461 -10.18 24.15 3.38
CA LYS A 461 -10.29 23.58 2.04
C LYS A 461 -11.39 22.50 2.03
N PRO A 462 -11.82 22.04 0.84
CA PRO A 462 -12.98 21.16 0.72
C PRO A 462 -12.78 19.79 1.37
N ASN A 463 -11.54 19.36 1.48
CA ASN A 463 -11.18 18.04 1.95
C ASN A 463 -10.11 18.21 3.02
N LEU A 464 -10.44 17.90 4.27
CA LEU A 464 -9.48 18.01 5.38
C LEU A 464 -9.29 16.65 6.01
N LEU A 465 -8.03 16.25 6.15
CA LEU A 465 -7.63 15.06 6.89
C LEU A 465 -6.92 15.48 8.17
N LEU A 466 -7.45 15.06 9.32
CA LEU A 466 -6.84 15.32 10.63
C LEU A 466 -6.21 14.06 11.20
N ARG A 467 -5.03 14.19 11.79
CA ARG A 467 -4.47 13.15 12.66
C ARG A 467 -5.04 13.31 14.06
N VAL A 468 -5.64 12.23 14.58
CA VAL A 468 -6.11 12.16 15.96
C VAL A 468 -5.26 11.14 16.69
N GLU A 469 -4.53 11.59 17.72
CA GLU A 469 -3.60 10.74 18.46
C GLU A 469 -4.02 10.59 19.93
N ASN A 470 -4.14 9.35 20.39
CA ASN A 470 -4.32 9.04 21.80
C ASN A 470 -3.03 8.49 22.38
N VAL A 471 -2.79 8.81 23.65
CA VAL A 471 -1.68 8.26 24.42
C VAL A 471 -2.21 7.12 25.28
N PHE A 472 -1.67 5.92 25.08
CA PHE A 472 -1.92 4.77 25.94
C PHE A 472 -1.27 4.98 27.31
N GLN A 473 -2.04 4.75 28.36
CA GLN A 473 -1.60 4.84 29.75
C GLN A 473 -1.42 3.42 30.29
N ALA A 474 -0.17 3.00 30.47
CA ALA A 474 0.09 1.71 31.09
C ALA A 474 -0.51 1.69 32.51
N PRO A 475 -1.18 0.60 32.92
CA PRO A 475 -1.62 0.46 34.30
C PRO A 475 -0.41 0.57 35.23
N PRO A 476 -0.55 1.21 36.41
CA PRO A 476 0.54 1.31 37.36
C PRO A 476 1.04 -0.10 37.68
N PRO A 477 2.36 -0.31 37.81
CA PRO A 477 2.90 -1.61 38.18
C PRO A 477 2.23 -2.07 39.49
N PRO A 478 1.93 -3.37 39.65
CA PRO A 478 1.33 -3.86 40.89
C PRO A 478 2.20 -3.40 42.06
N GLY A 479 1.60 -2.59 42.94
CA GLY A 479 2.33 -1.92 44.01
C GLY A 479 3.08 -2.94 44.86
N ALA A 480 4.32 -2.63 45.23
CA ALA A 480 5.16 -3.41 46.14
C ALA A 480 4.61 -3.50 47.59
N TYR A 481 3.32 -3.21 47.80
CA TYR A 481 2.62 -3.30 49.08
C TYR A 481 1.58 -4.44 49.04
N GLY A 482 2.06 -5.65 48.79
CA GLY A 482 1.37 -6.90 49.11
C GLY A 482 2.05 -7.55 50.31
N GLY A 483 2.00 -6.88 51.45
CA GLY A 483 2.58 -7.39 52.69
C GLY A 483 2.00 -6.65 53.88
N ILE A 484 0.83 -7.09 54.36
CA ILE A 484 0.48 -7.21 55.77
C ILE A 484 -0.39 -8.46 55.92
#